data_AF-A0A7G7BUY4-F1
#
_entry.id   AF-A0A7G7BUY4-F1
#
_cell.length_a   1.000
_cell.length_b   1.000
_cell.length_c   1.000
_cell.angle_alpha   90.00
_cell.angle_beta   90.00
_cell.angle_gamma   90.00
#
_symmetry.space_group_name_H-M   'P 1'
#
loop_
_entity.id
_entity.type
_entity.pdbx_description
1 polymer ?
#
loop_
_entity_poly.entity_id
_entity_poly.type
_entity_poly.pdbx_seq_one_letter_code
_entity_poly.pdbx_strand_id
1 'polypeptide(L)'
;MPFQSAGCNPGMEQTRKAAWEWAESNDLLLSPVARKKMLRTRPELWISLIFPSASQKHLDLFCQWLFWAFLVDDEFDDGPAGRDPQMCEEAIARLVDVLDGAVPHGPMERALDGLRWRTCQDRSQRWVRQFRRDTVAWLWTYYAEAVERAAGQVPSRADFVKHRRDSVAMQPFLDLHEITAGIDLPESARSLPAYIALRDAVTDHSGLCNDICSFEKEALLGYEHNAVRLIQRDRRCTLQEAVDEAGVQLARIAERVQRAEKALADEIDAAGIDGGTKAALERCVQDYRGLVRGDFDYHARAERYTRPDLLEFDEREAMSGYFAA
;
A
#
# COMPACT_ATOMS: atom_id res chain seq x y z
N MET A 1 13.70 -11.96 9.43
CA MET A 1 12.25 -11.92 9.66
C MET A 1 11.92 -12.49 11.04
N PRO A 2 11.67 -11.66 12.07
CA PRO A 2 11.48 -12.12 13.46
C PRO A 2 10.04 -12.54 13.79
N PHE A 3 9.08 -12.28 12.88
CA PHE A 3 7.65 -12.51 13.14
C PHE A 3 7.19 -13.86 12.59
N GLN A 4 6.26 -14.50 13.31
CA GLN A 4 5.67 -15.78 12.94
C GLN A 4 4.52 -15.59 11.94
N SER A 5 4.41 -16.51 10.97
CA SER A 5 3.33 -16.47 9.99
C SER A 5 2.02 -16.88 10.64
N ALA A 6 0.96 -16.11 10.37
CA ALA A 6 -0.40 -16.43 10.77
C ALA A 6 -1.14 -17.26 9.69
N GLY A 7 -0.48 -17.58 8.57
CA GLY A 7 -1.09 -18.24 7.43
C GLY A 7 -2.00 -17.30 6.62
N CYS A 8 -2.72 -17.87 5.66
CA CYS A 8 -3.70 -17.14 4.87
C CYS A 8 -5.08 -17.27 5.52
N ASN A 9 -5.88 -16.22 5.45
CA ASN A 9 -7.30 -16.28 5.78
C ASN A 9 -7.99 -17.42 4.98
N PRO A 10 -8.81 -18.28 5.60
CA PRO A 10 -9.51 -19.37 4.91
C PRO A 10 -10.47 -18.88 3.81
N GLY A 11 -10.90 -17.63 3.87
CA GLY A 11 -11.77 -16.96 2.90
C GLY A 11 -11.09 -16.51 1.60
N MET A 12 -9.80 -16.78 1.39
CA MET A 12 -9.02 -16.25 0.27
C MET A 12 -9.64 -16.52 -1.11
N GLU A 13 -10.10 -17.74 -1.37
CA GLU A 13 -10.65 -18.10 -2.69
C GLU A 13 -12.01 -17.44 -2.95
N GLN A 14 -12.83 -17.26 -1.91
CA GLN A 14 -14.07 -16.50 -2.02
C GLN A 14 -13.77 -15.02 -2.29
N THR A 15 -12.79 -14.46 -1.58
CA THR A 15 -12.31 -13.08 -1.74
C THR A 15 -11.84 -12.81 -3.16
N ARG A 16 -11.10 -13.77 -3.74
CA ARG A 16 -10.64 -13.70 -5.13
C ARG A 16 -11.81 -13.50 -6.08
N LYS A 17 -12.84 -14.35 -5.98
CA LYS A 17 -14.03 -14.29 -6.85
C LYS A 17 -14.78 -12.98 -6.65
N ALA A 18 -14.99 -12.59 -5.39
CA ALA A 18 -15.67 -11.35 -5.04
C ALA A 18 -14.95 -10.09 -5.55
N ALA A 19 -13.61 -10.09 -5.62
CA ALA A 19 -12.85 -8.97 -6.18
C ALA A 19 -13.01 -8.84 -7.70
N TRP A 20 -13.00 -9.97 -8.44
CA TRP A 20 -13.23 -9.97 -9.89
C TRP A 20 -14.67 -9.60 -10.26
N GLU A 21 -15.66 -10.18 -9.56
CA GLU A 21 -17.07 -9.83 -9.75
C GLU A 21 -17.32 -8.35 -9.43
N TRP A 22 -16.68 -7.82 -8.38
CA TRP A 22 -16.74 -6.40 -8.06
C TRP A 22 -16.13 -5.52 -9.16
N ALA A 23 -14.96 -5.89 -9.69
CA ALA A 23 -14.33 -5.13 -10.77
C ALA A 23 -15.22 -5.09 -12.03
N GLU A 24 -15.79 -6.23 -12.42
CA GLU A 24 -16.74 -6.32 -13.53
C GLU A 24 -18.00 -5.47 -13.28
N SER A 25 -18.56 -5.51 -12.06
CA SER A 25 -19.75 -4.73 -11.70
C SER A 25 -19.53 -3.21 -11.69
N ASN A 26 -18.28 -2.75 -11.63
CA ASN A 26 -17.92 -1.34 -11.69
C ASN A 26 -17.41 -0.91 -13.08
N ASP A 27 -17.61 -1.75 -14.11
CA ASP A 27 -17.12 -1.52 -15.47
C ASP A 27 -15.59 -1.30 -15.53
N LEU A 28 -14.83 -1.93 -14.63
CA LEU A 28 -13.37 -1.94 -14.69
C LEU A 28 -12.93 -2.99 -15.73
N LEU A 29 -13.02 -2.63 -17.01
CA LEU A 29 -12.60 -3.43 -18.15
C LEU A 29 -11.07 -3.42 -18.26
N LEU A 30 -10.43 -4.48 -17.78
CA LEU A 30 -8.98 -4.66 -17.91
C LEU A 30 -8.64 -5.17 -19.31
N SER A 31 -7.59 -4.62 -19.92
CA SER A 31 -6.97 -5.20 -21.12
C SER A 31 -6.52 -6.65 -20.85
N PRO A 32 -6.33 -7.50 -21.88
CA PRO A 32 -5.78 -8.84 -21.67
C PRO A 32 -4.46 -8.85 -20.88
N VAL A 33 -3.60 -7.85 -21.12
CA VAL A 33 -2.32 -7.66 -20.43
C VAL A 33 -2.55 -7.25 -18.97
N ALA A 34 -3.34 -6.21 -18.72
CA ALA A 34 -3.70 -5.76 -17.37
C ALA A 34 -4.36 -6.89 -16.55
N ARG A 35 -5.24 -7.67 -17.17
CA ARG A 35 -5.88 -8.84 -16.55
C ARG A 35 -4.85 -9.89 -16.14
N LYS A 36 -3.86 -10.19 -16.99
CA LYS A 36 -2.77 -11.13 -16.66
C LYS A 36 -1.87 -10.58 -15.55
N LYS A 37 -1.53 -9.29 -15.58
CA LYS A 37 -0.76 -8.60 -14.54
C LYS A 37 -1.47 -8.68 -13.19
N MET A 38 -2.77 -8.40 -13.15
CA MET A 38 -3.59 -8.49 -11.93
C MET A 38 -3.67 -9.94 -11.40
N LEU A 39 -3.87 -10.93 -12.28
CA LEU A 39 -3.88 -12.35 -11.88
C LEU A 39 -2.55 -12.80 -11.25
N ARG A 40 -1.41 -12.29 -11.74
CA ARG A 40 -0.07 -12.58 -11.20
C ARG A 40 0.23 -11.80 -9.92
N THR A 41 -0.38 -10.63 -9.78
CA THR A 41 -0.30 -9.78 -8.60
C THR A 41 -0.99 -10.44 -7.41
N ARG A 42 -2.11 -11.14 -7.63
CA ARG A 42 -2.79 -11.91 -6.56
C ARG A 42 -3.16 -11.05 -5.34
N PRO A 43 -3.95 -9.97 -5.49
CA PRO A 43 -4.35 -9.13 -4.38
C PRO A 43 -5.04 -9.92 -3.25
N GLU A 44 -5.76 -11.00 -3.60
CA GLU A 44 -6.41 -11.87 -2.62
C GLU A 44 -5.40 -12.53 -1.67
N LEU A 45 -4.21 -12.84 -2.17
CA LEU A 45 -3.18 -13.53 -1.40
C LEU A 45 -2.59 -12.58 -0.35
N TRP A 46 -2.23 -11.36 -0.77
CA TRP A 46 -1.67 -10.37 0.14
C TRP A 46 -2.66 -10.02 1.25
N ILE A 47 -3.90 -9.68 0.90
CA ILE A 47 -4.95 -9.34 1.86
C ILE A 47 -5.24 -10.50 2.82
N SER A 48 -5.23 -11.74 2.33
CA SER A 48 -5.42 -12.92 3.20
C SER A 48 -4.25 -13.14 4.16
N LEU A 49 -3.04 -12.74 3.79
CA LEU A 49 -1.85 -12.85 4.64
C LEU A 49 -1.78 -11.74 5.69
N ILE A 50 -2.17 -10.51 5.33
CA ILE A 50 -2.10 -9.37 6.25
C ILE A 50 -3.36 -9.25 7.13
N PHE A 51 -4.51 -9.81 6.71
CA PHE A 51 -5.75 -9.89 7.49
C PHE A 51 -6.20 -11.35 7.75
N PRO A 52 -5.37 -12.18 8.41
CA PRO A 52 -5.62 -13.63 8.54
C PRO A 52 -6.88 -13.98 9.33
N SER A 53 -7.37 -13.05 10.16
CA SER A 53 -8.55 -13.25 11.02
C SER A 53 -9.71 -12.28 10.72
N ALA A 54 -9.64 -11.53 9.61
CA ALA A 54 -10.76 -10.68 9.21
C ALA A 54 -11.99 -11.52 8.84
N SER A 55 -13.18 -10.97 9.08
CA SER A 55 -14.43 -11.53 8.57
C SER A 55 -14.41 -11.54 7.03
N GLN A 56 -15.16 -12.45 6.41
CA GLN A 56 -15.26 -12.52 4.95
C GLN A 56 -15.69 -11.17 4.34
N LYS A 57 -16.66 -10.48 4.95
CA LYS A 57 -17.13 -9.16 4.50
C LYS A 57 -16.00 -8.12 4.46
N HIS A 58 -15.15 -8.10 5.48
CA HIS A 58 -14.02 -7.16 5.53
C HIS A 58 -12.91 -7.58 4.56
N LEU A 59 -12.63 -8.87 4.47
CA LEU A 59 -11.63 -9.41 3.56
C LEU A 59 -11.95 -9.09 2.09
N ASP A 60 -13.21 -9.27 1.68
CA ASP A 60 -13.72 -8.90 0.36
C ASP A 60 -13.53 -7.40 0.09
N LEU A 61 -13.92 -6.55 1.04
CA LEU A 61 -13.78 -5.09 0.92
C LEU A 61 -12.30 -4.67 0.80
N PHE A 62 -11.42 -5.22 1.63
CA PHE A 62 -10.00 -4.83 1.62
C PHE A 62 -9.29 -5.33 0.37
N CYS A 63 -9.68 -6.48 -0.17
CA CYS A 63 -9.20 -6.97 -1.45
C CYS A 63 -9.66 -6.11 -2.63
N GLN A 64 -10.86 -5.56 -2.58
CA GLN A 64 -11.33 -4.62 -3.60
C GLN A 64 -10.58 -3.28 -3.53
N TRP A 65 -10.27 -2.78 -2.33
CA TRP A 65 -9.37 -1.64 -2.14
C TRP A 65 -7.99 -1.88 -2.75
N LEU A 66 -7.38 -3.04 -2.50
CA LEU A 66 -6.08 -3.37 -3.06
C LEU A 66 -6.12 -3.57 -4.58
N PHE A 67 -7.17 -4.22 -5.09
CA PHE A 67 -7.38 -4.38 -6.53
C PHE A 67 -7.44 -3.00 -7.20
N TRP A 68 -8.25 -2.08 -6.64
CA TRP A 68 -8.34 -0.71 -7.11
C TRP A 68 -6.98 0.01 -7.03
N ALA A 69 -6.26 -0.13 -5.92
CA ALA A 69 -4.95 0.49 -5.73
C ALA A 69 -3.92 0.02 -6.76
N PHE A 70 -3.94 -1.26 -7.15
CA PHE A 70 -3.07 -1.76 -8.23
C PHE A 70 -3.46 -1.23 -9.61
N LEU A 71 -4.73 -0.93 -9.86
CA LEU A 71 -5.13 -0.28 -11.12
C LEU A 71 -4.67 1.19 -11.17
N VAL A 72 -4.72 1.88 -10.02
CA VAL A 72 -4.14 3.22 -9.86
C VAL A 72 -2.63 3.16 -10.14
N ASP A 73 -1.90 2.27 -9.46
CA ASP A 73 -0.46 2.03 -9.66
C ASP A 73 -0.13 1.78 -11.14
N ASP A 74 -0.88 0.89 -11.81
CA ASP A 74 -0.67 0.58 -13.22
C ASP A 74 -0.84 1.80 -14.15
N GLU A 75 -1.79 2.70 -13.88
CA GLU A 75 -1.96 3.93 -14.68
C GLU A 75 -0.86 4.96 -14.41
N PHE A 76 -0.51 5.19 -13.14
CA PHE A 76 0.44 6.24 -12.77
C PHE A 76 1.91 5.83 -12.91
N ASP A 77 2.23 4.54 -12.98
CA ASP A 77 3.58 4.06 -13.27
C ASP A 77 3.79 3.80 -14.76
N ASP A 78 2.87 3.06 -15.39
CA ASP A 78 3.05 2.56 -16.75
C ASP A 78 2.24 3.36 -17.79
N GLY A 79 1.13 3.99 -17.36
CA GLY A 79 0.17 4.68 -18.20
C GLY A 79 0.50 6.14 -18.53
N PRO A 80 -0.32 6.79 -19.36
CA PRO A 80 -0.09 8.18 -19.79
C PRO A 80 -0.17 9.19 -18.65
N ALA A 81 -1.05 9.00 -17.66
CA ALA A 81 -1.13 9.92 -16.52
C ALA A 81 0.20 9.98 -15.75
N GLY A 82 0.93 8.88 -15.65
CA GLY A 82 2.27 8.83 -15.04
C GLY A 82 3.37 9.59 -15.79
N ARG A 83 3.18 9.82 -17.09
CA ARG A 83 4.21 10.38 -17.99
C ARG A 83 4.04 11.88 -18.25
N ASP A 84 2.88 12.42 -17.91
CA ASP A 84 2.56 13.83 -18.04
C ASP A 84 2.11 14.38 -16.67
N PRO A 85 2.91 15.27 -16.02
CA PRO A 85 2.56 15.83 -14.72
C PRO A 85 1.19 16.53 -14.69
N GLN A 86 0.77 17.18 -15.78
CA GLN A 86 -0.53 17.85 -15.82
C GLN A 86 -1.67 16.83 -15.82
N MET A 87 -1.56 15.79 -16.65
CA MET A 87 -2.55 14.70 -16.67
C MET A 87 -2.59 13.96 -15.33
N CYS A 88 -1.43 13.77 -14.69
CA CYS A 88 -1.31 13.21 -13.35
C CYS A 88 -2.08 14.03 -12.31
N GLU A 89 -1.86 15.34 -12.27
CA GLU A 89 -2.53 16.27 -11.37
C GLU A 89 -4.04 16.22 -11.55
N GLU A 90 -4.52 16.32 -12.79
CA GLU A 90 -5.96 16.30 -13.10
C GLU A 90 -6.61 14.98 -12.68
N ALA A 91 -5.95 13.84 -12.94
CA ALA A 91 -6.44 12.52 -12.53
C ALA A 91 -6.49 12.38 -10.99
N ILE A 92 -5.43 12.76 -10.28
CA ILE A 92 -5.39 12.71 -8.81
C ILE A 92 -6.46 13.62 -8.22
N ALA A 93 -6.60 14.86 -8.73
CA ALA A 93 -7.59 15.81 -8.23
C ALA A 93 -9.01 15.23 -8.27
N ARG A 94 -9.39 14.55 -9.37
CA ARG A 94 -10.71 13.90 -9.47
C ARG A 94 -10.89 12.77 -8.44
N LEU A 95 -9.85 11.96 -8.20
CA LEU A 95 -9.91 10.93 -7.16
C LEU A 95 -10.06 11.53 -5.76
N VAL A 96 -9.35 12.63 -5.48
CA VAL A 96 -9.46 13.37 -4.21
C VAL A 96 -10.85 13.97 -4.03
N ASP A 97 -11.44 14.54 -5.08
CA ASP A 97 -12.79 15.09 -5.06
C ASP A 97 -13.82 13.99 -4.73
N VAL A 98 -13.67 12.77 -5.28
CA VAL A 98 -14.52 11.62 -4.95
C VAL A 98 -14.34 11.19 -3.48
N LEU A 99 -13.11 11.23 -2.95
CA LEU A 99 -12.88 11.00 -1.51
C LEU A 99 -13.63 12.02 -0.64
N ASP A 100 -13.80 13.24 -1.13
CA ASP A 100 -14.60 14.31 -0.52
C ASP A 100 -16.11 14.21 -0.77
N GLY A 101 -16.54 13.25 -1.58
CA GLY A 101 -17.95 12.98 -1.88
C GLY A 101 -18.48 13.71 -3.11
N ALA A 102 -17.61 14.16 -4.01
CA ALA A 102 -18.01 14.59 -5.34
C ALA A 102 -18.61 13.43 -6.15
N VAL A 103 -19.43 13.77 -7.14
CA VAL A 103 -20.06 12.78 -8.02
C VAL A 103 -19.01 12.21 -8.97
N PRO A 104 -18.90 10.87 -9.09
CA PRO A 104 -17.94 10.24 -9.99
C PRO A 104 -18.35 10.39 -11.46
N HIS A 105 -17.39 10.66 -12.32
CA HIS A 105 -17.55 10.76 -13.77
C HIS A 105 -17.18 9.45 -14.48
N GLY A 106 -16.15 8.75 -14.00
CA GLY A 106 -15.59 7.55 -14.63
C GLY A 106 -15.75 6.24 -13.82
N PRO A 107 -15.48 5.08 -14.43
CA PRO A 107 -15.47 3.77 -13.75
C PRO A 107 -14.54 3.71 -12.51
N MET A 108 -13.32 4.24 -12.62
CA MET A 108 -12.36 4.27 -11.49
C MET A 108 -12.87 5.12 -10.32
N GLU A 109 -13.51 6.25 -10.63
CA GLU A 109 -14.13 7.15 -9.66
C GLU A 109 -15.38 6.51 -9.01
N ARG A 110 -16.22 5.81 -9.79
CA ARG A 110 -17.39 5.08 -9.26
C ARG A 110 -16.98 3.96 -8.31
N ALA A 111 -15.95 3.19 -8.71
CA ALA A 111 -15.37 2.16 -7.87
C ALA A 111 -14.87 2.74 -6.53
N LEU A 112 -14.16 3.88 -6.58
CA LEU A 112 -13.66 4.58 -5.40
C LEU A 112 -14.80 5.09 -4.49
N ASP A 113 -15.86 5.69 -5.05
CA ASP A 113 -17.00 6.16 -4.24
C ASP A 113 -17.68 5.00 -3.50
N GLY A 114 -17.91 3.87 -4.19
CA GLY A 114 -18.48 2.67 -3.58
C GLY A 114 -17.60 2.08 -2.47
N LEU A 115 -16.28 2.06 -2.68
CA LEU A 115 -15.30 1.64 -1.67
C LEU A 115 -15.29 2.58 -0.46
N ARG A 116 -15.20 3.89 -0.69
CA ARG A 116 -15.26 4.95 0.32
C ARG A 116 -16.53 4.83 1.16
N TRP A 117 -17.70 4.75 0.53
CA TRP A 117 -18.96 4.65 1.26
C TRP A 117 -19.00 3.41 2.15
N ARG A 118 -18.63 2.23 1.62
CA ARG A 118 -18.62 0.97 2.38
C ARG A 118 -17.63 0.99 3.55
N THR A 119 -16.51 1.68 3.41
CA THR A 119 -15.47 1.83 4.43
C THR A 119 -15.87 2.84 5.52
N CYS A 120 -16.47 3.96 5.13
CA CYS A 120 -16.62 5.13 6.01
C CYS A 120 -18.01 5.28 6.65
N GLN A 121 -19.07 4.62 6.14
CA GLN A 121 -20.46 4.88 6.56
C GLN A 121 -20.72 4.71 8.07
N ASP A 122 -20.05 3.75 8.72
CA ASP A 122 -20.23 3.42 10.13
C ASP A 122 -19.06 3.93 11.01
N ARG A 123 -18.25 4.85 10.47
CA ARG A 123 -17.03 5.34 11.12
C ARG A 123 -17.19 6.76 11.64
N SER A 124 -16.42 7.05 12.69
CA SER A 124 -16.31 8.40 13.23
C SER A 124 -15.65 9.34 12.21
N GLN A 125 -16.05 10.60 12.25
CA GLN A 125 -15.47 11.64 11.37
C GLN A 125 -13.95 11.78 11.54
N ARG A 126 -13.40 11.48 12.73
CA ARG A 126 -11.94 11.48 12.94
C ARG A 126 -11.25 10.35 12.17
N TRP A 127 -11.85 9.16 12.15
CA TRP A 127 -11.29 8.01 11.44
C TRP A 127 -11.35 8.27 9.93
N VAL A 128 -12.49 8.78 9.44
CA VAL A 128 -12.67 9.13 8.02
C VAL A 128 -11.64 10.18 7.58
N ARG A 129 -11.39 11.23 8.39
CA ARG A 129 -10.36 12.24 8.08
C ARG A 129 -8.95 11.64 8.00
N GLN A 130 -8.62 10.70 8.89
CA GLN A 130 -7.33 10.03 8.87
C GLN A 130 -7.16 9.17 7.62
N PHE A 131 -8.13 8.29 7.36
CA PHE A 131 -8.10 7.40 6.20
C PHE A 131 -7.96 8.22 4.91
N ARG A 132 -8.76 9.29 4.77
CA ARG A 132 -8.63 10.23 3.67
C ARG A 132 -7.22 10.84 3.61
N ARG A 133 -6.68 11.35 4.71
CA ARG A 133 -5.34 11.96 4.73
C ARG A 133 -4.29 11.00 4.18
N ASP A 134 -4.31 9.75 4.64
CA ASP A 134 -3.29 8.76 4.27
C ASP A 134 -3.48 8.29 2.82
N THR A 135 -4.72 8.15 2.33
CA THR A 135 -4.98 7.86 0.91
C THR A 135 -4.56 9.01 0.00
N VAL A 136 -4.87 10.26 0.38
CA VAL A 136 -4.51 11.45 -0.41
C VAL A 136 -3.00 11.67 -0.43
N ALA A 137 -2.31 11.44 0.69
CA ALA A 137 -0.85 11.52 0.74
C ALA A 137 -0.19 10.53 -0.22
N TRP A 138 -0.68 9.29 -0.27
CA TRP A 138 -0.23 8.30 -1.25
C TRP A 138 -0.51 8.75 -2.69
N LEU A 139 -1.74 9.17 -3.03
CA LEU A 139 -2.06 9.57 -4.42
C LEU A 139 -1.16 10.70 -4.93
N TRP A 140 -0.88 11.71 -4.11
CA TRP A 140 0.00 12.81 -4.49
C TRP A 140 1.47 12.43 -4.68
N THR A 141 1.89 11.24 -4.22
CA THR A 141 3.25 10.75 -4.49
C THR A 141 3.50 10.54 -5.98
N TYR A 142 2.50 10.06 -6.73
CA TYR A 142 2.62 9.86 -8.19
C TYR A 142 2.88 11.18 -8.92
N TYR A 143 2.24 12.28 -8.51
CA TYR A 143 2.51 13.60 -9.10
C TYR A 143 3.93 14.08 -8.80
N ALA A 144 4.41 13.92 -7.57
CA ALA A 144 5.77 14.28 -7.21
C ALA A 144 6.79 13.51 -8.06
N GLU A 145 6.60 12.19 -8.23
CA GLU A 145 7.48 11.37 -9.07
C GLU A 145 7.40 11.76 -10.56
N ALA A 146 6.21 12.06 -11.08
CA ALA A 146 6.02 12.52 -12.46
C ALA A 146 6.77 13.84 -12.71
N VAL A 147 6.71 14.80 -11.77
CA VAL A 147 7.44 16.07 -11.86
C VAL A 147 8.95 15.84 -11.80
N GLU A 148 9.44 15.01 -10.87
CA GLU A 148 10.87 14.68 -10.78
C GLU A 148 11.38 14.03 -12.08
N ARG A 149 10.62 13.07 -12.61
CA ARG A 149 10.91 12.39 -13.89
C ARG A 149 10.96 13.39 -15.05
N ALA A 150 9.97 14.28 -15.16
CA ALA A 150 9.94 15.32 -16.19
C ALA A 150 11.11 16.31 -16.07
N ALA A 151 11.57 16.58 -14.84
CA ALA A 151 12.73 17.42 -14.57
C ALA A 151 14.09 16.69 -14.72
N GLY A 152 14.10 15.39 -15.02
CA GLY A 152 15.31 14.57 -15.06
C GLY A 152 15.99 14.43 -13.70
N GLN A 153 15.24 14.57 -12.61
CA GLN A 153 15.72 14.48 -11.24
C GLN A 153 15.57 13.06 -10.71
N VAL A 154 16.51 12.66 -9.86
CA VAL A 154 16.43 11.40 -9.12
C VAL A 154 16.59 11.72 -7.65
N PRO A 155 15.72 11.23 -6.76
CA PRO A 155 15.73 11.63 -5.36
C PRO A 155 17.04 11.25 -4.64
N SER A 156 17.33 11.97 -3.56
CA SER A 156 18.34 11.55 -2.60
C SER A 156 17.81 10.36 -1.79
N ARG A 157 18.69 9.53 -1.22
CA ARG A 157 18.25 8.44 -0.32
C ARG A 157 17.40 8.96 0.85
N ALA A 158 17.72 10.13 1.39
CA ALA A 158 17.01 10.68 2.55
C ALA A 158 15.60 11.18 2.18
N ASP A 159 15.44 11.77 1.00
CA ASP A 159 14.14 12.24 0.52
C ASP A 159 13.28 11.06 0.06
N PHE A 160 13.90 10.09 -0.64
CA PHE A 160 13.21 8.87 -1.03
C PHE A 160 12.64 8.10 0.16
N VAL A 161 13.35 7.96 1.28
CA VAL A 161 12.80 7.29 2.47
C VAL A 161 11.54 7.99 3.00
N LYS A 162 11.47 9.32 2.94
CA LYS A 162 10.26 10.06 3.38
C LYS A 162 9.12 9.84 2.39
N HIS A 163 9.41 10.04 1.10
CA HIS A 163 8.46 9.83 0.01
C HIS A 163 7.90 8.41 0.00
N ARG A 164 8.77 7.40 0.19
CA ARG A 164 8.42 5.98 0.14
C ARG A 164 7.44 5.56 1.24
N ARG A 165 7.37 6.29 2.35
CA ARG A 165 6.36 6.03 3.39
C ARG A 165 4.94 6.26 2.91
N ASP A 166 4.76 7.24 2.04
CA ASP A 166 3.47 7.53 1.44
C ASP A 166 3.31 6.71 0.14
N SER A 167 4.36 6.61 -0.69
CA SER A 167 4.25 5.96 -2.01
C SER A 167 4.07 4.44 -1.98
N VAL A 168 4.43 3.76 -0.88
CA VAL A 168 4.13 2.34 -0.71
C VAL A 168 2.65 2.06 -0.38
N ALA A 169 1.84 3.10 -0.13
CA ALA A 169 0.41 3.00 0.18
C ALA A 169 0.05 2.14 1.41
N MET A 170 0.98 1.91 2.34
CA MET A 170 0.72 1.03 3.49
C MET A 170 -0.16 1.68 4.57
N GLN A 171 -0.05 2.99 4.79
CA GLN A 171 -0.77 3.70 5.86
C GLN A 171 -2.30 3.54 5.77
N PRO A 172 -2.95 3.64 4.59
CA PRO A 172 -4.37 3.29 4.43
C PRO A 172 -4.71 1.85 4.89
N PHE A 173 -3.85 0.85 4.63
CA PHE A 173 -4.10 -0.52 5.08
C PHE A 173 -3.90 -0.69 6.60
N LEU A 174 -3.00 0.10 7.21
CA LEU A 174 -2.91 0.17 8.67
C LEU A 174 -4.19 0.74 9.29
N ASP A 175 -4.83 1.73 8.66
CA ASP A 175 -6.12 2.23 9.11
C ASP A 175 -7.24 1.19 9.02
N LEU A 176 -7.22 0.34 7.99
CA LEU A 176 -8.18 -0.77 7.84
C LEU A 176 -8.04 -1.83 8.94
N HIS A 177 -6.91 -1.92 9.64
CA HIS A 177 -6.80 -2.79 10.82
C HIS A 177 -7.62 -2.29 12.02
N GLU A 178 -7.89 -0.99 12.13
CA GLU A 178 -8.81 -0.49 13.15
C GLU A 178 -10.25 -0.96 12.87
N ILE A 179 -10.59 -1.21 11.60
CA ILE A 179 -11.88 -1.80 11.23
C ILE A 179 -12.03 -3.20 11.81
N THR A 180 -10.97 -4.01 11.77
CA THR A 180 -10.96 -5.36 12.34
C THR A 180 -10.90 -5.37 13.86
N ALA A 181 -10.33 -4.33 14.48
CA ALA A 181 -10.36 -4.13 15.93
C ALA A 181 -11.75 -3.70 16.45
N GLY A 182 -12.66 -3.26 15.56
CA GLY A 182 -14.04 -2.93 15.89
C GLY A 182 -14.21 -1.60 16.64
N ILE A 183 -13.14 -0.80 16.76
CA ILE A 183 -13.13 0.50 17.45
C ILE A 183 -12.30 1.47 16.63
N ASP A 184 -12.80 2.70 16.48
CA ASP A 184 -11.99 3.79 15.96
C ASP A 184 -11.07 4.29 17.07
N LEU A 185 -9.75 4.27 16.90
CA LEU A 185 -8.84 4.72 17.95
C LEU A 185 -9.00 6.23 18.24
N PRO A 186 -8.96 6.66 19.51
CA PRO A 186 -8.95 8.08 19.85
C PRO A 186 -7.68 8.77 19.43
N GLU A 187 -7.79 10.07 19.17
CA GLU A 187 -6.66 10.90 18.74
C GLU A 187 -5.54 10.90 19.78
N SER A 188 -5.87 10.82 21.07
CA SER A 188 -4.88 10.65 22.14
C SER A 188 -4.07 9.35 22.00
N ALA A 189 -4.72 8.24 21.62
CA ALA A 189 -4.05 6.96 21.38
C ALA A 189 -3.22 6.99 20.09
N ARG A 190 -3.75 7.57 19.01
CA ARG A 190 -3.04 7.70 17.73
C ARG A 190 -1.86 8.67 17.79
N SER A 191 -1.89 9.63 18.70
CA SER A 191 -0.82 10.62 18.90
C SER A 191 0.30 10.13 19.81
N LEU A 192 0.21 8.91 20.34
CA LEU A 192 1.30 8.29 21.10
C LEU A 192 2.55 8.19 20.20
N PRO A 193 3.70 8.76 20.60
CA PRO A 193 4.92 8.72 19.79
C PRO A 193 5.31 7.30 19.37
N ALA A 194 5.16 6.31 20.25
CA ALA A 194 5.48 4.92 19.94
C ALA A 194 4.50 4.28 18.95
N TYR A 195 3.23 4.68 18.95
CA TYR A 195 2.25 4.21 17.96
C TYR A 195 2.56 4.74 16.56
N ILE A 196 2.91 6.03 16.46
CA ILE A 196 3.37 6.65 15.22
C ILE A 196 4.65 5.95 14.72
N ALA A 197 5.64 5.78 15.60
CA ALA A 197 6.89 5.12 15.26
C ALA A 197 6.70 3.66 14.82
N LEU A 198 5.71 2.96 15.39
CA LEU A 198 5.35 1.61 15.00
C LEU A 198 4.77 1.59 13.58
N ARG A 199 3.80 2.45 13.27
CA ARG A 199 3.21 2.57 11.92
C ARG A 199 4.26 2.93 10.87
N ASP A 200 5.14 3.87 11.18
CA ASP A 200 6.28 4.24 10.33
C ASP A 200 7.22 3.05 10.09
N ALA A 201 7.57 2.29 11.13
CA ALA A 201 8.48 1.15 10.99
C ALA A 201 7.86 0.00 10.18
N VAL A 202 6.56 -0.24 10.32
CA VAL A 202 5.82 -1.23 9.51
C VAL A 202 5.79 -0.82 8.05
N THR A 203 5.50 0.46 7.79
CA THR A 203 5.49 1.05 6.45
C THR A 203 6.88 1.00 5.80
N ASP A 204 7.91 1.46 6.52
CA ASP A 204 9.32 1.42 6.09
C ASP A 204 9.74 -0.03 5.73
N HIS A 205 9.31 -1.02 6.52
CA HIS A 205 9.64 -2.42 6.26
C HIS A 205 8.98 -2.90 4.97
N SER A 206 7.70 -2.62 4.77
CA SER A 206 6.99 -3.04 3.57
C SER A 206 7.56 -2.40 2.30
N GLY A 207 7.83 -1.09 2.35
CA GLY A 207 8.43 -0.37 1.22
C GLY A 207 9.80 -0.94 0.84
N LEU A 208 10.69 -1.14 1.81
CA LEU A 208 12.02 -1.69 1.51
C LEU A 208 11.96 -3.17 1.08
N CYS A 209 11.03 -3.95 1.62
CA CYS A 209 10.81 -5.33 1.18
C CYS A 209 10.35 -5.36 -0.29
N ASN A 210 9.44 -4.46 -0.65
CA ASN A 210 9.00 -4.29 -2.02
C ASN A 210 10.18 -3.92 -2.93
N ASP A 211 10.92 -2.86 -2.60
CA ASP A 211 12.06 -2.38 -3.41
C ASP A 211 13.10 -3.48 -3.67
N ILE A 212 13.38 -4.35 -2.69
CA ILE A 212 14.31 -5.48 -2.87
C ILE A 212 13.72 -6.51 -3.85
N CYS A 213 12.45 -6.86 -3.69
CA CYS A 213 11.79 -7.91 -4.47
C CYS A 213 11.34 -7.46 -5.86
N SER A 214 11.10 -6.17 -6.07
CA SER A 214 10.67 -5.59 -7.34
C SER A 214 11.82 -5.07 -8.19
N PHE A 215 13.03 -4.95 -7.64
CA PHE A 215 14.18 -4.32 -8.31
C PHE A 215 14.41 -4.83 -9.73
N GLU A 216 14.42 -6.14 -9.96
CA GLU A 216 14.72 -6.69 -11.29
C GLU A 216 13.69 -6.25 -12.34
N LYS A 217 12.40 -6.28 -11.97
CA LYS A 217 11.32 -5.80 -12.82
C LYS A 217 11.45 -4.29 -13.07
N GLU A 218 11.63 -3.52 -12.01
CA GLU A 218 11.66 -2.06 -12.07
C GLU A 218 12.87 -1.55 -12.87
N ALA A 219 14.02 -2.20 -12.74
CA ALA A 219 15.21 -1.88 -13.51
C ALA A 219 15.01 -2.09 -15.02
N LEU A 220 14.22 -3.09 -15.44
CA LEU A 220 13.86 -3.32 -16.84
C LEU A 220 12.94 -2.22 -17.40
N LEU A 221 12.16 -1.58 -16.53
CA LEU A 221 11.27 -0.47 -16.88
C LEU A 221 11.95 0.90 -16.76
N GLY A 222 13.21 0.96 -16.29
CA GLY A 222 13.92 2.21 -16.06
C GLY A 222 13.37 3.02 -14.87
N TYR A 223 12.72 2.36 -13.92
CA TYR A 223 12.16 3.01 -12.73
C TYR A 223 13.28 3.33 -11.73
N GLU A 224 13.40 4.62 -11.36
CA GLU A 224 14.53 5.13 -10.55
C GLU A 224 14.18 5.27 -9.04
N HIS A 225 12.91 5.21 -8.68
CA HIS A 225 12.38 5.37 -7.31
C HIS A 225 12.44 4.05 -6.51
N ASN A 226 13.65 3.50 -6.35
CA ASN A 226 13.89 2.23 -5.66
C ASN A 226 15.12 2.32 -4.73
N ALA A 227 15.00 1.86 -3.47
CA ALA A 227 16.10 1.93 -2.50
C ALA A 227 17.38 1.22 -2.96
N VAL A 228 17.29 0.03 -3.56
CA VAL A 228 18.45 -0.73 -4.05
C VAL A 228 19.17 0.06 -5.15
N ARG A 229 18.41 0.64 -6.08
CA ARG A 229 18.94 1.51 -7.16
C ARG A 229 19.69 2.71 -6.59
N LEU A 230 19.09 3.40 -5.63
CA LEU A 230 19.69 4.57 -4.99
C LEU A 230 20.93 4.23 -4.17
N ILE A 231 20.93 3.09 -3.46
CA ILE A 231 22.12 2.58 -2.76
C ILE A 231 23.24 2.31 -3.76
N GLN A 232 22.95 1.60 -4.85
CA GLN A 232 23.91 1.24 -5.88
C GLN A 232 24.55 2.48 -6.50
N ARG A 233 23.74 3.49 -6.85
CA ARG A 233 24.17 4.78 -7.39
C ARG A 233 25.09 5.53 -6.41
N ASP A 234 24.63 5.72 -5.18
CA ASP A 234 25.32 6.57 -4.20
C ASP A 234 26.62 5.94 -3.70
N ARG A 235 26.66 4.60 -3.55
CA ARG A 235 27.83 3.86 -3.10
C ARG A 235 28.77 3.45 -4.23
N ARG A 236 28.31 3.51 -5.50
CA ARG A 236 29.02 2.99 -6.68
C ARG A 236 29.44 1.53 -6.50
N CYS A 237 28.54 0.72 -5.93
CA CYS A 237 28.78 -0.68 -5.63
C CYS A 237 28.11 -1.60 -6.65
N THR A 238 28.38 -2.91 -6.54
CA THR A 238 27.67 -3.93 -7.29
C THR A 238 26.20 -4.03 -6.85
N LEU A 239 25.36 -4.63 -7.69
CA LEU A 239 23.95 -4.87 -7.33
C LEU A 239 23.84 -5.73 -6.06
N GLN A 240 24.66 -6.79 -5.95
CA GLN A 240 24.62 -7.67 -4.79
C GLN A 240 24.96 -6.90 -3.50
N GLU A 241 25.98 -6.04 -3.51
CA GLU A 241 26.32 -5.22 -2.35
C GLU A 241 25.19 -4.25 -1.97
N ALA A 242 24.49 -3.69 -2.96
CA ALA A 242 23.34 -2.82 -2.71
C ALA A 242 22.16 -3.58 -2.09
N VAL A 243 21.86 -4.79 -2.59
CA VAL A 243 20.84 -5.69 -2.04
C VAL A 243 21.21 -6.14 -0.63
N ASP A 244 22.47 -6.47 -0.37
CA ASP A 244 22.95 -6.86 0.96
C ASP A 244 22.81 -5.70 1.96
N GLU A 245 23.16 -4.47 1.56
CA GLU A 245 22.96 -3.27 2.39
C GLU A 245 21.46 -3.05 2.67
N ALA A 246 20.59 -3.20 1.67
CA ALA A 246 19.15 -3.10 1.83
C ALA A 246 18.60 -4.20 2.76
N GLY A 247 19.09 -5.44 2.66
CA GLY A 247 18.73 -6.54 3.55
C GLY A 247 19.10 -6.28 5.01
N VAL A 248 20.28 -5.70 5.26
CA VAL A 248 20.69 -5.26 6.62
C VAL A 248 19.78 -4.15 7.13
N GLN A 249 19.40 -3.18 6.29
CA GLN A 249 18.46 -2.12 6.66
C GLN A 249 17.07 -2.69 6.98
N LEU A 250 16.57 -3.62 6.18
CA LEU A 250 15.28 -4.29 6.40
C LEU A 250 15.25 -5.01 7.76
N ALA A 251 16.33 -5.73 8.10
CA ALA A 251 16.47 -6.37 9.40
C ALA A 251 16.44 -5.35 10.57
N ARG A 252 17.15 -4.22 10.43
CA ARG A 252 17.13 -3.14 11.44
C ARG A 252 15.76 -2.48 11.58
N ILE A 253 14.99 -2.37 10.49
CA ILE A 253 13.62 -1.85 10.55
C ILE A 253 12.71 -2.84 11.29
N ALA A 254 12.87 -4.15 11.08
CA ALA A 254 12.13 -5.14 11.86
C ALA A 254 12.41 -5.04 13.37
N GLU A 255 13.65 -4.72 13.77
CA GLU A 255 13.96 -4.40 15.17
C GLU A 255 13.31 -3.09 15.65
N ARG A 256 13.18 -2.07 14.77
CA ARG A 256 12.45 -0.82 15.10
C ARG A 256 10.99 -1.11 15.41
N VAL A 257 10.34 -2.01 14.67
CA VAL A 257 8.96 -2.47 14.96
C VAL A 257 8.87 -3.03 16.38
N GLN A 258 9.79 -3.94 16.76
CA GLN A 258 9.81 -4.53 18.11
C GLN A 258 10.09 -3.50 19.22
N ARG A 259 10.98 -2.53 18.97
CA ARG A 259 11.27 -1.44 19.92
C ARG A 259 10.07 -0.51 20.10
N ALA A 260 9.42 -0.12 19.00
CA ALA A 260 8.25 0.75 19.03
C ALA A 260 7.07 0.09 19.76
N GLU A 261 6.87 -1.21 19.54
CA GLU A 261 5.89 -1.97 20.31
C GLU A 261 6.16 -1.92 21.82
N LYS A 262 7.41 -2.19 22.24
CA LYS A 262 7.75 -2.16 23.66
C LYS A 262 7.50 -0.78 24.27
N ALA A 263 7.93 0.27 23.57
CA ALA A 263 7.71 1.65 23.99
C ALA A 263 6.21 2.00 24.06
N LEU A 264 5.39 1.45 23.16
CA LEU A 264 3.95 1.67 23.15
C LEU A 264 3.27 1.10 24.40
N ALA A 265 3.70 -0.05 24.90
CA ALA A 265 3.19 -0.58 26.16
C ALA A 265 3.47 0.37 27.33
N ASP A 266 4.71 0.90 27.41
CA ASP A 266 5.11 1.87 28.44
C ASP A 266 4.31 3.19 28.31
N GLU A 267 4.08 3.67 27.09
CA GLU A 267 3.32 4.88 26.81
C GLU A 267 1.81 4.73 27.09
N ILE A 268 1.21 3.57 26.80
CA ILE A 268 -0.17 3.25 27.15
C ILE A 268 -0.38 3.37 28.66
N ASP A 269 0.52 2.77 29.44
CA ASP A 269 0.43 2.78 30.90
C ASP A 269 0.70 4.19 31.45
N ALA A 270 1.69 4.91 30.92
CA ALA A 270 1.99 6.29 31.32
C ALA A 270 0.87 7.29 31.00
N ALA A 271 0.17 7.10 29.88
CA ALA A 271 -0.98 7.90 29.48
C ALA A 271 -2.28 7.51 30.22
N GLY A 272 -2.26 6.43 31.02
CA GLY A 272 -3.44 5.93 31.70
C GLY A 272 -4.53 5.41 30.75
N ILE A 273 -4.14 4.91 29.57
CA ILE A 273 -5.08 4.36 28.59
C ILE A 273 -5.49 2.95 29.03
N ASP A 274 -6.79 2.74 29.19
CA ASP A 274 -7.36 1.47 29.66
C ASP A 274 -8.55 1.00 28.79
N GLY A 275 -9.19 -0.07 29.24
CA GLY A 275 -10.43 -0.60 28.67
C GLY A 275 -10.34 -0.92 27.17
N GLY A 276 -11.39 -0.52 26.43
CA GLY A 276 -11.51 -0.81 25.01
C GLY A 276 -10.43 -0.16 24.15
N THR A 277 -9.90 1.01 24.54
CA THR A 277 -8.83 1.68 23.79
C THR A 277 -7.51 0.91 23.90
N LYS A 278 -7.16 0.45 25.11
CA LYS A 278 -5.98 -0.40 25.32
C LYS A 278 -6.08 -1.69 24.51
N ALA A 279 -7.22 -2.38 24.59
CA ALA A 279 -7.45 -3.61 23.83
C ALA A 279 -7.36 -3.40 22.31
N ALA A 280 -7.86 -2.27 21.80
CA ALA A 280 -7.76 -1.93 20.37
C ALA A 280 -6.31 -1.64 19.94
N LEU A 281 -5.52 -0.93 20.76
CA LEU A 281 -4.09 -0.70 20.50
C LEU A 281 -3.31 -2.02 20.49
N GLU A 282 -3.50 -2.86 21.50
CA GLU A 282 -2.86 -4.19 21.58
C GLU A 282 -3.23 -5.06 20.38
N ARG A 283 -4.49 -5.00 19.94
CA ARG A 283 -4.94 -5.71 18.72
C ARG A 283 -4.26 -5.17 17.47
N CYS A 284 -4.17 -3.85 17.29
CA CYS A 284 -3.47 -3.26 16.15
C CYS A 284 -1.99 -3.67 16.13
N VAL A 285 -1.31 -3.68 17.28
CA VAL A 285 0.08 -4.13 17.39
C VAL A 285 0.23 -5.59 16.96
N GLN A 286 -0.64 -6.47 17.44
CA GLN A 286 -0.64 -7.88 17.04
C GLN A 286 -0.86 -8.03 15.53
N ASP A 287 -1.84 -7.32 14.99
CA ASP A 287 -2.17 -7.36 13.58
C ASP A 287 -1.02 -6.82 12.72
N TYR A 288 -0.33 -5.75 13.13
CA TYR A 288 0.81 -5.20 12.41
C TYR A 288 2.01 -6.15 12.33
N ARG A 289 2.26 -6.98 13.36
CA ARG A 289 3.26 -8.05 13.25
C ARG A 289 2.87 -9.08 12.19
N GLY A 290 1.59 -9.45 12.19
CA GLY A 290 1.01 -10.34 11.18
C GLY A 290 1.15 -9.76 9.79
N LEU A 291 0.90 -8.46 9.63
CA LEU A 291 1.07 -7.73 8.38
C LEU A 291 2.52 -7.74 7.91
N VAL A 292 3.50 -7.36 8.74
CA VAL A 292 4.92 -7.35 8.34
C VAL A 292 5.36 -8.74 7.86
N ARG A 293 4.90 -9.80 8.55
CA ARG A 293 5.19 -11.16 8.13
C ARG A 293 4.46 -11.56 6.85
N GLY A 294 3.18 -11.24 6.75
CA GLY A 294 2.33 -11.57 5.63
C GLY A 294 2.80 -10.90 4.34
N ASP A 295 3.20 -9.63 4.44
CA ASP A 295 3.79 -8.87 3.34
C ASP A 295 5.11 -9.49 2.85
N PHE A 296 5.99 -9.88 3.78
CA PHE A 296 7.22 -10.60 3.44
C PHE A 296 6.94 -11.96 2.76
N ASP A 297 6.00 -12.74 3.28
CA ASP A 297 5.61 -14.03 2.70
C ASP A 297 4.96 -13.85 1.31
N TYR A 298 4.22 -12.76 1.09
CA TYR A 298 3.60 -12.45 -0.21
C TYR A 298 4.64 -12.17 -1.29
N HIS A 299 5.65 -11.35 -0.99
CA HIS A 299 6.71 -11.02 -1.95
C HIS A 299 7.47 -12.27 -2.43
N ALA A 300 7.64 -13.27 -1.56
CA ALA A 300 8.24 -14.56 -1.90
C ALA A 300 7.33 -15.51 -2.72
N ARG A 301 6.05 -15.18 -2.91
CA ARG A 301 5.04 -16.09 -3.49
C ARG A 301 4.35 -15.54 -4.73
N ALA A 302 4.17 -14.22 -4.85
CA ALA A 302 3.47 -13.62 -5.97
C ALA A 302 4.32 -13.65 -7.25
N GLU A 303 3.73 -14.12 -8.36
CA GLU A 303 4.39 -14.15 -9.67
C GLU A 303 4.72 -12.74 -10.20
N ARG A 304 4.14 -11.70 -9.60
CA ARG A 304 4.57 -10.30 -9.79
C ARG A 304 6.06 -10.10 -9.49
N TYR A 305 6.62 -10.82 -8.52
CA TYR A 305 8.02 -10.69 -8.10
C TYR A 305 8.87 -11.94 -8.39
N THR A 306 8.29 -13.13 -8.31
CA THR A 306 9.05 -14.39 -8.48
C THR A 306 9.31 -14.78 -9.94
N ARG A 307 8.63 -14.10 -10.88
CA ARG A 307 8.72 -14.34 -12.33
C ARG A 307 8.93 -13.04 -13.12
N PRO A 308 10.03 -12.30 -12.88
CA PRO A 308 10.31 -11.06 -13.60
C PRO A 308 10.51 -11.31 -15.11
N ASP A 309 10.88 -12.53 -15.51
CA ASP A 309 11.00 -12.99 -16.89
C ASP A 309 9.69 -12.93 -17.70
N LEU A 310 8.54 -12.90 -17.02
CA LEU A 310 7.22 -12.86 -17.65
C LEU A 310 6.70 -11.44 -17.85
N LEU A 311 7.53 -10.40 -17.78
CA LEU A 311 7.11 -9.02 -18.01
C LEU A 311 6.52 -8.86 -19.41
N GLU A 312 5.35 -8.23 -19.46
CA GLU A 312 4.65 -7.90 -20.70
C GLU A 312 4.45 -6.39 -20.73
N PHE A 313 4.74 -5.79 -21.89
CA PHE A 313 4.51 -4.38 -22.13
C PHE A 313 3.13 -4.24 -22.77
N ASP A 314 2.27 -3.42 -22.18
CA ASP A 314 1.03 -3.02 -22.86
C ASP A 314 1.40 -1.94 -23.88
N GLU A 315 1.59 -2.34 -25.15
CA GLU A 315 1.84 -1.41 -26.26
C GLU A 315 0.60 -0.60 -26.63
N ARG A 316 -0.56 -0.86 -26.01
CA ARG A 316 -1.81 -0.13 -26.25
C ARG A 316 -2.20 0.68 -25.03
N GLU A 317 -2.64 1.91 -25.26
CA GLU A 317 -3.23 2.85 -24.30
C GLU A 317 -4.57 2.33 -23.72
N ALA A 318 -4.60 1.12 -23.15
CA ALA A 318 -5.85 0.48 -22.76
C ALA A 318 -6.37 0.95 -21.39
N MET A 319 -5.47 1.31 -20.47
CA MET A 319 -5.82 1.90 -19.16
C MET A 319 -6.14 3.41 -19.27
N SER A 320 -5.63 4.07 -20.32
CA SER A 320 -5.81 5.52 -20.54
C SER A 320 -7.27 5.94 -20.65
N GLY A 321 -8.16 5.04 -21.08
CA GLY A 321 -9.59 5.36 -21.23
C GLY A 321 -10.29 5.72 -19.92
N TYR A 322 -9.76 5.32 -18.75
CA TYR A 322 -10.37 5.66 -17.46
C TYR A 322 -9.98 7.03 -16.92
N PHE A 323 -8.81 7.53 -17.32
CA PHE A 323 -8.21 8.76 -16.78
C PHE A 323 -8.07 9.87 -17.83
N ALA A 324 -8.22 9.57 -19.12
CA ALA A 324 -8.20 10.54 -20.23
C ALA A 324 -9.57 11.12 -20.60
N ALA A 325 -10.64 10.79 -19.84
CA ALA A 325 -12.01 11.23 -20.10
C ALA A 325 -12.38 12.51 -19.34
#